data_AF-A0A4U5N7E1-F1
#
_entry.id   AF-A0A4U5N7E1-F1
#
_cell.length_a   1.000
_cell.length_b   1.000
_cell.length_c   1.000
_cell.angle_alpha   90.00
_cell.angle_beta   90.00
_cell.angle_gamma   90.00
#
_symmetry.space_group_name_H-M   'P 1'
#
loop_
_entity.id
_entity.type
_entity.pdbx_description
1 polymer ?
#
loop_
_entity_poly.entity_id
_entity_poly.type
_entity_poly.pdbx_seq_one_letter_code
_entity_poly.pdbx_strand_id
1 'polypeptide(L)'
;MPEEVDWPLLQKHMFMKMCYSGLGVVCNKEGGFGDDDFVVEFLGEVYPAWKWFEKQDGIRLLQKDSKEPAPEFYNIYLERPKGDADGYDLVVVDAMHKANYASRICHSCKPNCEAKVTAVEGQYQIGIYTVREIQHGEEITFDYNSVTESKEEYEASVCLCGSQVCRGSYLNLTGEGAFQKVLKEWHGLLDRHYLMLGACELNSVSEEDYLDLGRAGLGSCLLGGLPDWVVAYSARLVRFINLERTKLPEEILRHNLEEKRKYFADTCLEVERSDAEVQAEGVYNQRLQNLAVTLDKVRYVMRCIFGDPKQAPPPLEKLTPEETVSFLWKGDGSLVDELLQCMSPYMDEDMLNDLKSKVCAHDPSDCDDIQKALQKSLLWLRDEVRSLPCTYKCRHDAAADLIHVYAYTKSFFRVREYDAFTSPPVHISPLDLGPKCADKLGGLPHKYQKTYGGNYCMGQLIFWHVQTNTEPDFTLAKASKGCLSLPEIGSFYAKVQKPSQQRIYGPKTVKMMLERMEKYPQKPWPKDQIWSFKNSPRVFGSPMLDAVLNNAPLDREMVHWLKHRPTVYQAIWDR
;
A
#
# COMPACT_ATOMS: atom_id res chain seq x y z
N MET A 1 -9.02 1.85 -47.15
CA MET A 1 -10.19 1.05 -46.76
C MET A 1 -9.66 -0.35 -46.54
N PRO A 2 -9.44 -0.81 -45.30
CA PRO A 2 -9.44 -2.24 -45.04
C PRO A 2 -10.89 -2.73 -45.13
N GLU A 3 -11.06 -3.90 -45.72
CA GLU A 3 -12.35 -4.59 -45.88
C GLU A 3 -13.06 -4.75 -44.53
N GLU A 4 -14.40 -4.68 -44.56
CA GLU A 4 -15.25 -4.99 -43.41
C GLU A 4 -14.86 -6.37 -42.84
N VAL A 5 -14.34 -6.39 -41.62
CA VAL A 5 -14.03 -7.62 -40.90
C VAL A 5 -15.36 -8.29 -40.54
N ASP A 6 -15.75 -9.31 -41.31
CA ASP A 6 -16.94 -10.10 -41.06
C ASP A 6 -16.72 -11.00 -39.83
N TRP A 7 -17.18 -10.54 -38.66
CA TRP A 7 -17.00 -11.17 -37.34
C TRP A 7 -17.34 -12.69 -37.24
N PRO A 8 -18.32 -13.26 -37.97
CA PRO A 8 -18.60 -14.70 -37.99
C PRO A 8 -17.58 -15.54 -38.79
N LEU A 9 -16.73 -14.95 -39.63
CA LEU A 9 -15.75 -15.67 -40.44
C LEU A 9 -14.48 -16.05 -39.65
N LEU A 10 -14.03 -15.21 -38.71
CA LEU A 10 -12.78 -15.42 -37.98
C LEU A 10 -12.83 -16.59 -36.98
N GLN A 11 -13.99 -16.87 -36.39
CA GLN A 11 -14.16 -18.05 -35.53
C GLN A 11 -14.05 -19.38 -36.29
N LYS A 12 -14.22 -19.41 -37.62
CA LYS A 12 -14.15 -20.65 -38.42
C LYS A 12 -12.71 -21.19 -38.53
N HIS A 13 -11.71 -20.35 -38.27
CA HIS A 13 -10.30 -20.69 -38.38
C HIS A 13 -9.70 -21.27 -37.09
N MET A 14 -10.52 -21.47 -36.05
CA MET A 14 -10.10 -22.06 -34.79
C MET A 14 -11.14 -23.08 -34.31
N PHE A 15 -10.70 -24.12 -33.61
CA PHE A 15 -11.61 -25.00 -32.87
C PHE A 15 -11.01 -25.37 -31.50
N MET A 16 -11.87 -25.71 -30.55
CA MET A 16 -11.42 -26.15 -29.22
C MET A 16 -11.07 -27.63 -29.24
N LYS A 17 -9.95 -27.99 -28.62
CA LYS A 17 -9.51 -29.37 -28.45
C LYS A 17 -9.01 -29.59 -27.03
N MET A 18 -9.13 -30.83 -26.55
CA MET A 18 -8.45 -31.23 -25.32
C MET A 18 -6.94 -31.27 -25.56
N CYS A 19 -6.20 -30.50 -24.77
CA CYS A 19 -4.74 -30.39 -24.74
C CYS A 19 -4.21 -30.78 -23.35
N TYR A 20 -2.88 -30.82 -23.19
CA TYR A 20 -2.23 -31.22 -21.92
C TYR A 20 -2.59 -30.31 -20.73
N SER A 21 -2.99 -29.07 -20.99
CA SER A 21 -3.39 -28.05 -20.01
C SER A 21 -4.91 -27.94 -19.80
N GLY A 22 -5.74 -28.73 -20.48
CA GLY A 22 -7.21 -28.62 -20.43
C GLY A 22 -7.83 -28.41 -21.82
N LEU A 23 -8.80 -27.50 -21.94
CA LEU A 23 -9.37 -27.10 -23.24
C LEU A 23 -8.48 -26.02 -23.87
N GLY A 24 -7.78 -26.36 -24.96
CA GLY A 24 -6.95 -25.44 -25.74
C GLY A 24 -7.56 -25.09 -27.10
N VAL A 25 -6.95 -24.11 -27.78
CA VAL A 25 -7.39 -23.61 -29.10
C VAL A 25 -6.42 -24.09 -30.18
N VAL A 26 -6.95 -24.62 -31.27
CA VAL A 26 -6.14 -25.19 -32.36
C VAL A 26 -6.46 -24.50 -33.68
N CYS A 27 -5.44 -24.32 -34.52
CA CYS A 27 -5.56 -23.79 -35.86
C CYS A 27 -6.41 -24.70 -36.77
N ASN A 28 -7.52 -24.16 -37.29
CA ASN A 28 -8.41 -24.79 -38.27
C ASN A 28 -8.30 -24.16 -39.67
N LYS A 29 -7.44 -23.16 -39.86
CA LYS A 29 -7.25 -22.48 -41.14
C LYS A 29 -6.52 -23.43 -42.09
N GLU A 30 -7.16 -23.81 -43.20
CA GLU A 30 -6.48 -24.53 -44.27
C GLU A 30 -5.31 -23.67 -44.79
N GLY A 31 -4.11 -24.24 -44.81
CA GLY A 31 -2.87 -23.51 -45.13
C GLY A 31 -2.18 -22.84 -43.94
N GLY A 32 -2.78 -22.84 -42.75
CA GLY A 32 -2.19 -22.27 -41.55
C GLY A 32 -2.20 -20.74 -41.50
N PHE A 33 -1.44 -20.17 -40.56
CA PHE A 33 -1.17 -18.74 -40.44
C PHE A 33 0.28 -18.44 -40.80
N GLY A 34 0.51 -17.30 -41.45
CA GLY A 34 1.85 -16.75 -41.71
C GLY A 34 2.48 -16.15 -40.46
N ASP A 35 3.62 -15.46 -40.64
CA ASP A 35 4.24 -14.65 -39.59
C ASP A 35 3.58 -13.26 -39.50
N ASP A 36 3.40 -12.74 -38.29
CA ASP A 36 2.66 -11.50 -37.96
C ASP A 36 1.20 -11.45 -38.48
N ASP A 37 0.60 -12.62 -38.71
CA ASP A 37 -0.79 -12.77 -39.13
C ASP A 37 -1.73 -12.47 -37.95
N PHE A 38 -2.80 -11.71 -38.19
CA PHE A 38 -3.87 -11.55 -37.23
C PHE A 38 -4.66 -12.86 -37.06
N VAL A 39 -4.79 -13.33 -35.82
CA VAL A 39 -5.49 -14.57 -35.47
C VAL A 39 -6.91 -14.27 -34.99
N VAL A 40 -7.04 -13.50 -33.90
CA VAL A 40 -8.31 -13.20 -33.25
C VAL A 40 -8.17 -12.02 -32.30
N GLU A 41 -9.24 -11.27 -32.07
CA GLU A 41 -9.33 -10.30 -30.98
C GLU A 41 -9.60 -10.99 -29.64
N PHE A 42 -9.06 -10.51 -28.53
CA PHE A 42 -9.43 -10.97 -27.20
C PHE A 42 -10.63 -10.15 -26.67
N LEU A 43 -11.80 -10.77 -26.68
CA LEU A 43 -13.06 -10.13 -26.25
C LEU A 43 -13.41 -10.47 -24.80
N GLY A 44 -13.85 -9.47 -24.06
CA GLY A 44 -14.27 -9.59 -22.67
C GLY A 44 -15.11 -8.43 -22.19
N GLU A 45 -15.60 -8.51 -20.96
CA GLU A 45 -16.22 -7.39 -20.27
C GLU A 45 -15.15 -6.41 -19.79
N VAL A 46 -15.28 -5.14 -20.14
CA VAL A 46 -14.29 -4.11 -19.78
C VAL A 46 -14.68 -3.46 -18.45
N TYR A 47 -13.75 -3.45 -17.49
CA TYR A 47 -13.89 -2.84 -16.18
C TYR A 47 -12.86 -1.72 -15.99
N PRO A 48 -13.27 -0.55 -15.46
CA PRO A 48 -12.29 0.35 -14.85
C PRO A 48 -11.64 -0.34 -13.66
N ALA A 49 -10.38 0.00 -13.37
CA ALA A 49 -9.59 -0.70 -12.39
C ALA A 49 -10.27 -0.73 -11.01
N TRP A 50 -10.81 0.39 -10.53
CA TRP A 50 -11.49 0.46 -9.23
C TRP A 50 -12.62 -0.57 -9.10
N LYS A 51 -13.43 -0.75 -10.15
CA LYS A 51 -14.59 -1.65 -10.16
C LYS A 51 -14.17 -3.11 -10.29
N TRP A 52 -13.12 -3.38 -11.06
CA TRP A 52 -12.51 -4.70 -11.12
C TRP A 52 -12.03 -5.14 -9.73
N PHE A 53 -11.32 -4.27 -9.01
CA PHE A 53 -10.84 -4.59 -7.67
C PHE A 53 -11.98 -4.75 -6.66
N GLU A 54 -13.09 -4.03 -6.77
CA GLU A 54 -14.30 -4.31 -5.97
C GLU A 54 -14.87 -5.72 -6.24
N LYS A 55 -14.96 -6.11 -7.51
CA LYS A 55 -15.39 -7.47 -7.90
C LYS A 55 -14.48 -8.52 -7.26
N GLN A 56 -13.16 -8.33 -7.36
CA GLN A 56 -12.16 -9.23 -6.80
C GLN A 56 -12.24 -9.30 -5.27
N ASP A 57 -12.47 -8.18 -4.58
CA ASP A 57 -12.62 -8.15 -3.13
C ASP A 57 -13.83 -8.97 -2.67
N GLY A 58 -14.95 -8.86 -3.38
CA GLY A 58 -16.13 -9.67 -3.09
C GLY A 58 -15.93 -11.16 -3.40
N ILE A 59 -15.21 -11.50 -4.47
CA ILE A 59 -14.85 -12.90 -4.79
C ILE A 59 -13.98 -13.49 -3.67
N ARG A 60 -12.92 -12.77 -3.25
CA ARG A 60 -12.05 -13.19 -2.15
C ARG A 60 -12.80 -13.36 -0.84
N LEU A 61 -13.76 -12.48 -0.55
CA LEU A 61 -14.59 -12.58 0.65
C LEU A 61 -15.41 -13.88 0.66
N LEU A 62 -16.01 -14.23 -0.47
CA LEU A 62 -16.80 -15.46 -0.63
C LEU A 62 -15.94 -16.73 -0.65
N GLN A 63 -14.67 -16.61 -1.05
CA GLN A 63 -13.70 -17.71 -1.10
C GLN A 63 -12.81 -17.82 0.14
N LYS A 64 -12.93 -16.95 1.14
CA LYS A 64 -12.02 -16.84 2.29
C LYS A 64 -11.77 -18.15 3.04
N ASP A 65 -12.77 -19.01 3.15
CA ASP A 65 -12.69 -20.32 3.83
C ASP A 65 -12.42 -21.49 2.87
N SER A 66 -12.21 -21.20 1.59
CA SER A 66 -11.89 -22.20 0.57
C SER A 66 -10.41 -22.59 0.65
N LYS A 67 -10.14 -23.88 0.57
CA LYS A 67 -8.79 -24.43 0.35
C LYS A 67 -8.51 -24.68 -1.13
N GLU A 68 -9.44 -24.31 -2.00
CA GLU A 68 -9.25 -24.50 -3.44
C GLU A 68 -8.19 -23.53 -3.97
N PRO A 69 -7.42 -23.95 -4.98
CA PRO A 69 -6.58 -23.03 -5.72
C PRO A 69 -7.44 -21.89 -6.27
N ALA A 70 -6.82 -20.71 -6.45
CA ALA A 70 -7.48 -19.55 -7.01
C ALA A 70 -8.20 -19.91 -8.33
N PRO A 71 -9.39 -19.34 -8.59
CA PRO A 71 -10.12 -19.62 -9.81
C PRO A 71 -9.26 -19.27 -11.05
N GLU A 72 -9.52 -19.95 -12.17
CA GLU A 72 -8.87 -19.61 -13.44
C GLU A 72 -9.15 -18.14 -13.79
N PHE A 73 -8.09 -17.35 -13.93
CA PHE A 73 -8.17 -15.94 -14.28
C PHE A 73 -8.18 -15.78 -15.80
N TYR A 74 -9.27 -15.27 -16.36
CA TYR A 74 -9.39 -14.94 -17.79
C TYR A 74 -9.28 -13.43 -18.06
N ASN A 75 -8.69 -12.67 -17.12
CA ASN A 75 -8.56 -11.24 -17.26
C ASN A 75 -7.23 -10.84 -17.89
N ILE A 76 -7.26 -9.83 -18.76
CA ILE A 76 -6.07 -9.18 -19.32
C ILE A 76 -6.15 -7.68 -19.04
N TYR A 77 -5.02 -7.07 -18.68
CA TYR A 77 -4.90 -5.62 -18.64
C TYR A 77 -4.81 -5.06 -20.06
N LEU A 78 -5.79 -4.27 -20.46
CA LEU A 78 -5.73 -3.47 -21.68
C LEU A 78 -5.03 -2.16 -21.34
N GLU A 79 -3.74 -2.10 -21.62
CA GLU A 79 -2.89 -0.95 -21.32
C GLU A 79 -2.80 0.00 -22.51
N ARG A 80 -3.18 1.27 -22.31
CA ARG A 80 -2.91 2.33 -23.29
C ARG A 80 -1.40 2.55 -23.37
N PRO A 81 -0.78 2.53 -24.56
CA PRO A 81 0.66 2.68 -24.69
C PRO A 81 1.18 3.98 -24.07
N LYS A 82 2.34 3.92 -23.40
CA LYS A 82 2.99 5.09 -22.77
C LYS A 82 3.34 6.23 -23.74
N GLY A 83 3.47 5.92 -25.03
CA GLY A 83 3.74 6.90 -26.09
C GLY A 83 2.49 7.59 -26.65
N ASP A 84 1.30 7.25 -26.16
CA ASP A 84 0.07 7.93 -26.54
C ASP A 84 0.03 9.38 -26.05
N ALA A 85 -0.60 10.27 -26.82
CA ALA A 85 -0.62 11.70 -26.52
C ALA A 85 -1.34 12.03 -25.19
N ASP A 86 -2.35 11.23 -24.82
CA ASP A 86 -3.06 11.40 -23.55
C ASP A 86 -2.34 10.71 -22.38
N GLY A 87 -1.31 9.90 -22.66
CA GLY A 87 -0.51 9.14 -21.70
C GLY A 87 -1.07 7.76 -21.37
N TYR A 88 -0.37 7.06 -20.48
CA TYR A 88 -0.63 5.71 -20.00
C TYR A 88 -1.86 5.64 -19.08
N ASP A 89 -2.72 4.67 -19.36
CA ASP A 89 -3.86 4.27 -18.54
C ASP A 89 -4.12 2.78 -18.75
N LEU A 90 -4.93 2.17 -17.89
CA LEU A 90 -5.30 0.77 -18.05
C LEU A 90 -6.75 0.50 -17.65
N VAL A 91 -7.33 -0.47 -18.33
CA VAL A 91 -8.59 -1.11 -17.95
C VAL A 91 -8.39 -2.62 -17.89
N VAL A 92 -9.36 -3.32 -17.29
CA VAL A 92 -9.31 -4.79 -17.18
C VAL A 92 -10.36 -5.39 -18.10
N VAL A 93 -9.95 -6.29 -18.98
CA VAL A 93 -10.84 -7.06 -19.86
C VAL A 93 -11.02 -8.44 -19.25
N ASP A 94 -12.20 -8.72 -18.71
CA ASP A 94 -12.56 -10.00 -18.08
C ASP A 94 -13.38 -10.87 -19.04
N ALA A 95 -12.79 -11.97 -19.48
CA ALA A 95 -13.42 -12.91 -20.41
C ALA A 95 -14.10 -14.11 -19.71
N MET A 96 -14.46 -13.98 -18.42
CA MET A 96 -15.16 -15.04 -17.67
C MET A 96 -16.59 -15.29 -18.21
N HIS A 97 -17.36 -14.22 -18.44
CA HIS A 97 -18.81 -14.29 -18.77
C HIS A 97 -19.12 -14.12 -20.24
N LYS A 98 -18.46 -13.14 -20.86
CA LYS A 98 -18.62 -12.80 -22.27
C LYS A 98 -17.25 -12.92 -22.89
N ALA A 99 -17.09 -13.84 -23.83
CA ALA A 99 -15.82 -14.12 -24.45
C ALA A 99 -16.02 -14.72 -25.84
N ASN A 100 -14.92 -14.76 -26.60
CA ASN A 100 -14.77 -15.59 -27.78
C ASN A 100 -13.73 -16.69 -27.51
N TYR A 101 -13.30 -17.42 -28.55
CA TYR A 101 -12.30 -18.48 -28.40
C TYR A 101 -10.95 -18.01 -27.86
N ALA A 102 -10.62 -16.71 -27.95
CA ALA A 102 -9.34 -16.18 -27.49
C ALA A 102 -9.11 -16.38 -25.98
N SER A 103 -10.18 -16.40 -25.17
CA SER A 103 -10.10 -16.60 -23.72
C SER A 103 -9.71 -18.02 -23.29
N ARG A 104 -9.62 -18.95 -24.26
CA ARG A 104 -9.21 -20.34 -24.07
C ARG A 104 -7.84 -20.65 -24.66
N ILE A 105 -7.17 -19.65 -25.25
CA ILE A 105 -5.80 -19.82 -25.74
C ILE A 105 -4.89 -20.06 -24.53
N CYS A 106 -4.12 -21.16 -24.58
CA CYS A 106 -3.30 -21.61 -23.48
C CYS A 106 -1.94 -20.89 -23.42
N HIS A 107 -1.35 -20.90 -22.23
CA HIS A 107 0.00 -20.39 -22.02
C HIS A 107 1.07 -21.31 -22.63
N SER A 108 2.10 -20.71 -23.25
CA SER A 108 3.37 -21.38 -23.53
C SER A 108 4.56 -20.48 -23.21
N CYS A 109 5.61 -21.04 -22.60
CA CYS A 109 6.92 -20.37 -22.43
C CYS A 109 7.70 -20.24 -23.75
N LYS A 110 7.27 -20.95 -24.81
CA LYS A 110 7.75 -20.78 -26.19
C LYS A 110 6.53 -20.67 -27.10
N PRO A 111 5.84 -19.51 -27.09
CA PRO A 111 4.57 -19.35 -27.77
C PRO A 111 4.71 -19.29 -29.30
N ASN A 112 3.58 -19.38 -29.99
CA ASN A 112 3.47 -19.09 -31.43
C ASN A 112 2.61 -17.86 -31.74
N CYS A 113 1.99 -17.27 -30.72
CA CYS A 113 1.32 -15.99 -30.78
C CYS A 113 1.77 -15.04 -29.67
N GLU A 114 1.46 -13.76 -29.85
CA GLU A 114 1.55 -12.72 -28.81
C GLU A 114 0.28 -11.86 -28.81
N ALA A 115 -0.03 -11.28 -27.64
CA ALA A 115 -1.11 -10.32 -27.49
C ALA A 115 -0.58 -8.90 -27.66
N LYS A 116 -1.13 -8.15 -28.62
CA LYS A 116 -0.77 -6.76 -28.92
C LYS A 116 -1.96 -5.84 -28.67
N VAL A 117 -1.70 -4.68 -28.07
CA VAL A 117 -2.68 -3.60 -28.03
C VAL A 117 -2.65 -2.88 -29.38
N THR A 118 -3.81 -2.82 -30.04
CA THR A 118 -3.96 -2.16 -31.35
C THR A 118 -5.05 -1.09 -31.26
N ALA A 119 -4.92 -0.05 -32.07
CA ALA A 119 -5.92 1.02 -32.19
C ALA A 119 -6.74 0.80 -33.46
N VAL A 120 -8.04 0.55 -33.30
CA VAL A 120 -9.00 0.38 -34.40
C VAL A 120 -10.12 1.39 -34.19
N GLU A 121 -10.38 2.23 -35.20
CA GLU A 121 -11.40 3.30 -35.16
C GLU A 121 -11.29 4.23 -33.94
N GLY A 122 -10.07 4.45 -33.44
CA GLY A 122 -9.81 5.30 -32.27
C GLY A 122 -10.08 4.63 -30.92
N GLN A 123 -10.38 3.33 -30.90
CA GLN A 123 -10.49 2.52 -29.69
C GLN A 123 -9.34 1.52 -29.59
N TYR A 124 -8.89 1.26 -28.35
CA TYR A 124 -7.89 0.22 -28.11
C TYR A 124 -8.56 -1.13 -27.92
N GLN A 125 -7.97 -2.14 -28.54
CA GLN A 125 -8.38 -3.54 -28.45
C GLN A 125 -7.15 -4.44 -28.32
N ILE A 126 -7.35 -5.65 -27.84
CA ILE A 126 -6.29 -6.67 -27.71
C ILE A 126 -6.40 -7.60 -28.92
N GLY A 127 -5.42 -7.57 -29.82
CA GLY A 127 -5.32 -8.51 -30.93
C GLY A 127 -4.28 -9.59 -30.65
N ILE A 128 -4.59 -10.83 -31.02
CA ILE A 128 -3.64 -11.94 -30.99
C ILE A 128 -3.03 -12.09 -32.39
N TYR A 129 -1.71 -12.03 -32.46
CA TYR A 129 -0.94 -12.11 -33.70
C TYR A 129 0.04 -13.27 -33.63
N THR A 130 0.35 -13.89 -34.76
CA THR A 130 1.39 -14.91 -34.82
C THR A 130 2.78 -14.29 -34.71
N VAL A 131 3.71 -14.99 -34.06
CA VAL A 131 5.15 -14.61 -34.01
C VAL A 131 6.03 -15.56 -34.83
N ARG A 132 5.38 -16.52 -35.50
CA ARG A 132 5.93 -17.46 -36.47
C ARG A 132 4.77 -18.13 -37.21
N GLU A 133 5.09 -18.80 -38.31
CA GLU A 133 4.10 -19.63 -39.01
C GLU A 133 3.48 -20.70 -38.08
N ILE A 134 2.16 -20.90 -38.22
CA ILE A 134 1.36 -21.88 -37.48
C ILE A 134 0.69 -22.82 -38.47
N GLN A 135 0.95 -24.11 -38.34
CA GLN A 135 0.40 -25.12 -39.25
C GLN A 135 -1.06 -25.47 -38.89
N HIS A 136 -1.82 -25.95 -39.88
CA HIS A 136 -3.15 -26.51 -39.62
C HIS A 136 -3.07 -27.65 -38.60
N GLY A 137 -3.91 -27.60 -37.56
CA GLY A 137 -3.94 -28.59 -36.47
C GLY A 137 -2.95 -28.32 -35.33
N GLU A 138 -2.13 -27.26 -35.42
CA GLU A 138 -1.23 -26.84 -34.36
C GLU A 138 -1.97 -26.04 -33.28
N GLU A 139 -1.61 -26.24 -32.01
CA GLU A 139 -2.17 -25.50 -30.88
C GLU A 139 -1.69 -24.04 -30.90
N ILE A 140 -2.62 -23.11 -30.75
CA ILE A 140 -2.36 -21.68 -30.64
C ILE A 140 -2.08 -21.37 -29.17
N THR A 141 -0.97 -20.68 -28.90
CA THR A 141 -0.50 -20.36 -27.54
C THR A 141 0.17 -18.99 -27.50
N PHE A 142 0.04 -18.26 -26.38
CA PHE A 142 0.80 -17.02 -26.13
C PHE A 142 1.39 -17.00 -24.71
N ASP A 143 2.38 -16.14 -24.47
CA ASP A 143 2.90 -15.92 -23.11
C ASP A 143 1.97 -14.95 -22.36
N TYR A 144 1.40 -15.39 -21.23
CA TYR A 144 0.47 -14.58 -20.45
C TYR A 144 1.15 -13.35 -19.84
N ASN A 145 2.46 -13.40 -19.60
CA ASN A 145 3.21 -12.35 -18.93
C ASN A 145 2.61 -11.91 -17.57
N SER A 146 1.82 -12.79 -16.95
CA SER A 146 1.16 -12.52 -15.67
C SER A 146 2.17 -12.48 -14.53
N VAL A 147 1.99 -11.55 -13.60
CA VAL A 147 2.85 -11.34 -12.45
C VAL A 147 2.05 -11.59 -11.18
N THR A 148 2.65 -12.26 -10.20
CA THR A 148 2.08 -12.40 -8.85
C THR A 148 3.07 -11.94 -7.78
N GLU A 149 2.51 -11.42 -6.69
CA GLU A 149 3.24 -11.14 -5.46
C GLU A 149 3.15 -12.28 -4.43
N SER A 150 2.26 -13.26 -4.63
CA SER A 150 2.09 -14.40 -3.71
C SER A 150 2.95 -15.57 -4.15
N LYS A 151 3.79 -16.04 -3.24
CA LYS A 151 4.56 -17.26 -3.44
C LYS A 151 3.67 -18.49 -3.53
N GLU A 152 2.63 -18.56 -2.72
CA GLU A 152 1.67 -19.66 -2.73
C GLU A 152 0.94 -19.76 -4.07
N GLU A 153 0.54 -18.62 -4.64
CA GLU A 153 -0.06 -18.58 -5.99
C GLU A 153 0.95 -19.01 -7.05
N TYR A 154 2.17 -18.46 -7.02
CA TYR A 154 3.23 -18.84 -7.95
C TYR A 154 3.53 -20.35 -7.95
N GLU A 155 3.61 -20.96 -6.76
CA GLU A 155 3.84 -22.39 -6.57
C GLU A 155 2.64 -23.25 -7.01
N ALA A 156 1.42 -22.73 -6.90
CA ALA A 156 0.21 -23.40 -7.39
C ALA A 156 0.05 -23.31 -8.92
N SER A 157 0.60 -22.28 -9.55
CA SER A 157 0.48 -21.97 -10.99
C SER A 157 1.46 -22.74 -11.88
N VAL A 158 1.50 -24.07 -11.74
CA VAL A 158 2.42 -24.94 -12.50
C VAL A 158 2.18 -24.83 -14.01
N CYS A 159 3.24 -24.62 -14.77
CA CYS A 159 3.21 -24.55 -16.23
C CYS A 159 3.30 -25.95 -16.87
N LEU A 160 2.33 -26.27 -17.72
CA LEU A 160 2.24 -27.56 -18.43
C LEU A 160 2.52 -27.43 -19.94
N CYS A 161 3.22 -26.38 -20.38
CA CYS A 161 3.44 -26.11 -21.81
C CYS A 161 4.35 -27.11 -22.54
N GLY A 162 5.11 -27.94 -21.80
CA GLY A 162 6.02 -28.95 -22.39
C GLY A 162 7.26 -28.39 -23.11
N SER A 163 7.50 -27.07 -23.09
CA SER A 163 8.67 -26.44 -23.71
C SER A 163 9.97 -26.82 -23.00
N GLN A 164 11.07 -26.99 -23.76
CA GLN A 164 12.41 -27.21 -23.19
C GLN A 164 12.94 -25.99 -22.40
N VAL A 165 12.40 -24.81 -22.67
CA VAL A 165 12.72 -23.55 -21.96
C VAL A 165 11.60 -23.14 -21.01
N CYS A 166 10.82 -24.11 -20.51
CA CYS A 166 9.73 -23.86 -19.57
C CYS A 166 10.24 -23.23 -18.27
N ARG A 167 9.56 -22.18 -17.80
CA ARG A 167 9.85 -21.50 -16.52
C ARG A 167 9.35 -22.27 -15.29
N GLY A 168 8.59 -23.35 -15.48
CA GLY A 168 7.98 -24.15 -14.41
C GLY A 168 6.67 -23.57 -13.86
N SER A 169 6.50 -22.25 -13.87
CA SER A 169 5.24 -21.55 -13.56
C SER A 169 4.81 -20.69 -14.75
N TYR A 170 3.50 -20.50 -14.95
CA TYR A 170 2.97 -19.56 -15.95
C TYR A 170 2.84 -18.14 -15.42
N LEU A 171 3.16 -17.92 -14.13
CA LEU A 171 3.26 -16.61 -13.49
C LEU A 171 4.73 -16.22 -13.29
N ASN A 172 5.00 -14.92 -13.20
CA ASN A 172 6.27 -14.37 -12.75
C ASN A 172 6.14 -13.90 -11.29
N LEU A 173 7.02 -14.34 -10.39
CA LEU A 173 7.01 -13.91 -8.99
C LEU A 173 7.81 -12.61 -8.80
N THR A 174 7.17 -11.56 -8.28
CA THR A 174 7.81 -10.25 -8.01
C THR A 174 7.63 -9.75 -6.57
N GLY A 175 6.89 -10.47 -5.73
CA GLY A 175 6.47 -10.01 -4.40
C GLY A 175 7.38 -10.36 -3.22
N GLU A 176 8.48 -11.10 -3.42
CA GLU A 176 9.29 -11.59 -2.30
C GLU A 176 10.78 -11.33 -2.45
N GLY A 177 11.49 -11.39 -1.31
CA GLY A 177 12.95 -11.33 -1.27
C GLY A 177 13.52 -10.02 -1.80
N ALA A 178 14.43 -10.13 -2.77
CA ALA A 178 15.20 -9.02 -3.32
C ALA A 178 14.32 -7.95 -4.00
N PHE A 179 13.20 -8.35 -4.62
CA PHE A 179 12.32 -7.45 -5.40
C PHE A 179 11.66 -6.34 -4.57
N GLN A 180 11.52 -6.52 -3.26
CA GLN A 180 10.94 -5.52 -2.35
C GLN A 180 11.97 -4.80 -1.49
N LYS A 181 13.26 -5.10 -1.66
CA LYS A 181 14.27 -4.62 -0.72
C LYS A 181 14.47 -3.12 -0.80
N VAL A 182 14.59 -2.57 -2.02
CA VAL A 182 14.73 -1.12 -2.23
C VAL A 182 13.51 -0.37 -1.70
N LEU A 183 12.29 -0.83 -2.04
CA LEU A 183 11.05 -0.31 -1.47
C LEU A 183 11.05 -0.29 0.08
N LYS A 184 11.46 -1.39 0.73
CA LYS A 184 11.45 -1.49 2.20
C LYS A 184 12.49 -0.60 2.87
N GLU A 185 13.61 -0.34 2.22
CA GLU A 185 14.73 0.44 2.77
C GLU A 185 14.61 1.94 2.47
N TRP A 186 14.09 2.31 1.30
CA TRP A 186 14.08 3.70 0.80
C TRP A 186 12.68 4.32 0.70
N HIS A 187 11.63 3.53 0.90
CA HIS A 187 10.24 3.98 0.77
C HIS A 187 9.34 3.37 1.85
N GLY A 188 9.83 3.41 3.08
CA GLY A 188 9.10 2.92 4.24
C GLY A 188 7.86 3.78 4.55
N LEU A 189 7.21 3.51 5.69
CA LEU A 189 5.99 4.25 6.04
C LEU A 189 6.24 5.75 6.20
N LEU A 190 7.32 6.15 6.89
CA LEU A 190 7.60 7.54 7.19
C LEU A 190 8.10 8.29 5.94
N ASP A 191 8.87 7.64 5.06
CA ASP A 191 9.31 8.24 3.80
C ASP A 191 8.11 8.58 2.91
N ARG A 192 7.14 7.67 2.82
CA ARG A 192 5.89 7.89 2.08
C ARG A 192 5.08 9.04 2.65
N HIS A 193 5.00 9.16 3.97
CA HIS A 193 4.35 10.30 4.62
C HIS A 193 5.11 11.59 4.34
N TYR A 194 6.44 11.60 4.37
CA TYR A 194 7.25 12.77 4.00
C TYR A 194 6.93 13.26 2.58
N LEU A 195 6.90 12.34 1.59
CA LEU A 195 6.54 12.71 0.22
C LEU A 195 5.10 13.25 0.12
N MET A 196 4.15 12.63 0.81
CA MET A 196 2.74 13.05 0.80
C MET A 196 2.56 14.40 1.49
N LEU A 197 3.22 14.62 2.62
CA LEU A 197 3.16 15.87 3.39
C LEU A 197 3.61 17.06 2.55
N GLY A 198 4.79 16.98 1.94
CA GLY A 198 5.24 18.11 1.12
C GLY A 198 4.38 18.31 -0.14
N ALA A 199 3.64 17.31 -0.62
CA ALA A 199 2.72 17.47 -1.74
C ALA A 199 1.42 18.15 -1.28
N CYS A 200 0.94 17.78 -0.09
CA CYS A 200 -0.21 18.42 0.56
C CYS A 200 0.07 19.88 0.94
N GLU A 201 1.27 20.18 1.45
CA GLU A 201 1.66 21.53 1.86
C GLU A 201 1.85 22.47 0.66
N LEU A 202 2.49 22.00 -0.42
CA LEU A 202 2.66 22.81 -1.63
C LEU A 202 1.35 22.98 -2.39
N ASN A 203 0.51 21.94 -2.42
CA ASN A 203 -0.76 21.85 -3.15
C ASN A 203 -0.71 22.50 -4.54
N SER A 204 0.38 22.25 -5.26
CA SER A 204 0.68 22.82 -6.57
C SER A 204 1.62 21.85 -7.31
N VAL A 205 1.56 21.88 -8.64
CA VAL A 205 2.38 21.02 -9.50
C VAL A 205 3.41 21.87 -10.23
N SER A 206 4.69 21.54 -10.08
CA SER A 206 5.77 22.23 -10.77
C SER A 206 5.93 21.75 -12.21
N GLU A 207 6.64 22.52 -13.04
CA GLU A 207 7.01 22.08 -14.40
C GLU A 207 7.87 20.81 -14.37
N GLU A 208 8.78 20.69 -13.39
CA GLU A 208 9.60 19.49 -13.20
C GLU A 208 8.74 18.26 -12.85
N ASP A 209 7.69 18.42 -12.05
CA ASP A 209 6.75 17.33 -11.76
C ASP A 209 6.06 16.84 -13.05
N TYR A 210 5.61 17.75 -13.93
CA TYR A 210 5.02 17.35 -15.22
C TYR A 210 6.04 16.67 -16.13
N LEU A 211 7.30 17.11 -16.14
CA LEU A 211 8.37 16.46 -16.92
C LEU A 211 8.65 15.05 -16.41
N ASP A 212 8.71 14.84 -15.09
CA ASP A 212 8.89 13.51 -14.50
C ASP A 212 7.74 12.56 -14.83
N LEU A 213 6.50 13.04 -14.68
CA LEU A 213 5.29 12.29 -15.01
C LEU A 213 5.25 11.94 -16.50
N GLY A 214 5.52 12.90 -17.38
CA GLY A 214 5.56 12.70 -18.82
C GLY A 214 6.63 11.70 -19.25
N ARG A 215 7.83 11.73 -18.65
CA ARG A 215 8.89 10.73 -18.89
C ARG A 215 8.50 9.32 -18.46
N ALA A 216 7.67 9.19 -17.42
CA ALA A 216 7.10 7.92 -17.01
C ALA A 216 5.90 7.47 -17.88
N GLY A 217 5.47 8.32 -18.82
CA GLY A 217 4.32 8.10 -19.68
C GLY A 217 3.00 8.43 -19.02
N LEU A 218 2.96 9.08 -17.84
CA LEU A 218 1.71 9.43 -17.16
C LEU A 218 1.21 10.78 -17.66
N GLY A 219 0.01 10.79 -18.26
CA GLY A 219 -0.55 11.97 -18.95
C GLY A 219 -1.95 12.37 -18.50
N SER A 220 -2.64 13.13 -19.35
CA SER A 220 -3.96 13.70 -19.09
C SER A 220 -5.05 12.66 -18.83
N CYS A 221 -4.98 11.46 -19.42
CA CYS A 221 -5.96 10.39 -19.19
C CYS A 221 -6.01 9.95 -17.71
N LEU A 222 -4.84 9.91 -17.05
CA LEU A 222 -4.70 9.47 -15.67
C LEU A 222 -4.63 10.64 -14.67
N LEU A 223 -4.06 11.77 -15.08
CA LEU A 223 -3.83 12.92 -14.19
C LEU A 223 -4.92 13.99 -14.31
N GLY A 224 -5.63 14.03 -15.44
CA GLY A 224 -6.66 15.02 -15.72
C GLY A 224 -7.75 15.06 -14.66
N GLY A 225 -8.03 16.25 -14.14
CA GLY A 225 -9.08 16.49 -13.14
C GLY A 225 -8.73 16.05 -11.72
N LEU A 226 -7.56 15.48 -11.46
CA LEU A 226 -7.10 15.23 -10.09
C LEU A 226 -6.68 16.54 -9.40
N PRO A 227 -6.74 16.61 -8.07
CA PRO A 227 -6.16 17.71 -7.31
C PRO A 227 -4.65 17.84 -7.53
N ASP A 228 -4.15 19.07 -7.47
CA ASP A 228 -2.73 19.39 -7.63
C ASP A 228 -1.85 18.63 -6.62
N TRP A 229 -2.27 18.51 -5.35
CA TRP A 229 -1.52 17.72 -4.35
C TRP A 229 -1.41 16.23 -4.71
N VAL A 230 -2.42 15.65 -5.39
CA VAL A 230 -2.37 14.25 -5.84
C VAL A 230 -1.37 14.12 -6.99
N VAL A 231 -1.45 15.01 -7.98
CA VAL A 231 -0.54 15.02 -9.13
C VAL A 231 0.91 15.23 -8.68
N ALA A 232 1.15 16.17 -7.76
CA ALA A 232 2.47 16.41 -7.16
C ALA A 232 2.98 15.19 -6.38
N TYR A 233 2.11 14.51 -5.63
CA TYR A 233 2.48 13.26 -4.94
C TYR A 233 2.82 12.15 -5.94
N SER A 234 2.06 12.00 -7.02
CA SER A 234 2.36 11.05 -8.10
C SER A 234 3.72 11.30 -8.74
N ALA A 235 4.10 12.56 -8.98
CA ALA A 235 5.43 12.90 -9.49
C ALA A 235 6.55 12.46 -8.53
N ARG A 236 6.36 12.69 -7.22
CA ARG A 236 7.29 12.23 -6.19
C ARG A 236 7.40 10.71 -6.12
N LEU A 237 6.29 10.00 -6.30
CA LEU A 237 6.29 8.54 -6.42
C LEU A 237 7.07 8.09 -7.67
N VAL A 238 6.89 8.75 -8.81
CA VAL A 238 7.65 8.45 -10.04
C VAL A 238 9.16 8.64 -9.83
N ARG A 239 9.59 9.69 -9.13
CA ARG A 239 11.01 9.87 -8.76
C ARG A 239 11.53 8.70 -7.93
N PHE A 240 10.76 8.22 -6.96
CA PHE A 240 11.11 7.02 -6.19
C PHE A 240 11.13 5.76 -7.08
N ILE A 241 10.15 5.57 -7.96
CA ILE A 241 10.09 4.41 -8.86
C ILE A 241 11.32 4.37 -9.78
N ASN A 242 11.76 5.53 -10.26
CA ASN A 242 13.01 5.66 -11.04
C ASN A 242 14.25 5.38 -10.18
N LEU A 243 14.29 5.83 -8.92
CA LEU A 243 15.35 5.46 -7.98
C LEU A 243 15.40 3.93 -7.78
N GLU A 244 14.25 3.29 -7.58
CA GLU A 244 14.14 1.83 -7.44
C GLU A 244 14.67 1.13 -8.68
N ARG A 245 14.27 1.57 -9.89
CA ARG A 245 14.76 1.04 -11.17
C ARG A 245 16.29 1.02 -11.27
N THR A 246 16.97 2.04 -10.74
CA THR A 246 18.44 2.11 -10.78
C THR A 246 19.14 1.22 -9.73
N LYS A 247 18.53 1.03 -8.56
CA LYS A 247 19.15 0.31 -7.43
C LYS A 247 18.84 -1.18 -7.41
N LEU A 248 17.66 -1.54 -7.90
CA LEU A 248 17.13 -2.90 -7.77
C LEU A 248 17.94 -3.98 -8.53
N PRO A 249 18.54 -3.72 -9.72
CA PRO A 249 19.31 -4.74 -10.43
C PRO A 249 20.45 -5.33 -9.59
N GLU A 250 21.17 -4.49 -8.82
CA GLU A 250 22.27 -4.94 -7.97
C GLU A 250 21.79 -5.83 -6.82
N GLU A 251 20.63 -5.50 -6.25
CA GLU A 251 19.99 -6.27 -5.17
C GLU A 251 19.52 -7.64 -5.67
N ILE A 252 18.89 -7.68 -6.84
CA ILE A 252 18.46 -8.93 -7.50
C ILE A 252 19.69 -9.77 -7.86
N LEU A 253 20.71 -9.18 -8.49
CA LEU A 253 21.92 -9.89 -8.89
C LEU A 253 22.59 -10.55 -7.68
N ARG A 254 22.76 -9.81 -6.58
CA ARG A 254 23.35 -10.37 -5.36
C ARG A 254 22.55 -11.58 -4.87
N HIS A 255 21.23 -11.46 -4.80
CA HIS A 255 20.37 -12.56 -4.36
C HIS A 255 20.46 -13.78 -5.29
N ASN A 256 20.38 -13.58 -6.60
CA ASN A 256 20.47 -14.67 -7.59
C ASN A 256 21.80 -15.42 -7.49
N LEU A 257 22.91 -14.69 -7.29
CA LEU A 257 24.23 -15.29 -7.09
C LEU A 257 24.32 -16.08 -5.78
N GLU A 258 23.75 -15.56 -4.69
CA GLU A 258 23.71 -16.26 -3.39
C GLU A 258 22.89 -17.56 -3.47
N GLU A 259 21.75 -17.55 -4.17
CA GLU A 259 20.93 -18.74 -4.36
C GLU A 259 21.60 -19.76 -5.29
N LYS A 260 22.14 -19.34 -6.44
CA LYS A 260 22.76 -20.25 -7.42
C LYS A 260 24.05 -20.90 -6.89
N ARG A 261 24.84 -20.19 -6.07
CA ARG A 261 26.04 -20.76 -5.41
C ARG A 261 25.74 -21.96 -4.51
N LYS A 262 24.48 -22.17 -4.10
CA LYS A 262 24.08 -23.35 -3.32
C LYS A 262 24.03 -24.64 -4.17
N TYR A 263 23.84 -24.50 -5.49
CA TYR A 263 23.56 -25.63 -6.38
C TYR A 263 24.57 -25.77 -7.52
N PHE A 264 25.23 -24.68 -7.92
CA PHE A 264 26.14 -24.64 -9.08
C PHE A 264 27.51 -24.09 -8.67
N ALA A 265 28.59 -24.71 -9.17
CA ALA A 265 29.97 -24.30 -8.91
C ALA A 265 30.42 -23.12 -9.80
N ASP A 266 29.90 -23.04 -11.03
CA ASP A 266 30.22 -21.99 -12.00
C ASP A 266 28.93 -21.27 -12.44
N THR A 267 28.93 -19.93 -12.38
CA THR A 267 27.81 -19.08 -12.80
C THR A 267 28.32 -18.01 -13.77
N CYS A 268 27.68 -17.89 -14.93
CA CYS A 268 28.01 -16.84 -15.91
C CYS A 268 27.51 -15.47 -15.43
N LEU A 269 28.40 -14.64 -14.89
CA LEU A 269 28.06 -13.35 -14.30
C LEU A 269 27.35 -12.39 -15.27
N GLU A 270 27.71 -12.39 -16.55
CA GLU A 270 27.12 -11.50 -17.55
C GLU A 270 25.64 -11.83 -17.80
N VAL A 271 25.30 -13.11 -17.86
CA VAL A 271 23.91 -13.57 -18.03
C VAL A 271 23.08 -13.18 -16.80
N GLU A 272 23.58 -13.45 -15.59
CA GLU A 272 22.85 -13.09 -14.36
C GLU A 272 22.60 -11.58 -14.24
N ARG A 273 23.56 -10.76 -14.69
CA ARG A 273 23.42 -9.31 -14.70
C ARG A 273 22.32 -8.88 -15.66
N SER A 274 22.34 -9.39 -16.88
CA SER A 274 21.29 -9.11 -17.87
C SER A 274 19.91 -9.54 -17.35
N ASP A 275 19.82 -10.72 -16.73
CA ASP A 275 18.57 -11.22 -16.14
C ASP A 275 18.07 -10.31 -15.01
N ALA A 276 18.97 -9.85 -14.14
CA ALA A 276 18.63 -8.94 -13.05
C ALA A 276 18.13 -7.57 -13.55
N GLU A 277 18.73 -7.05 -14.63
CA GLU A 277 18.30 -5.81 -15.28
C GLU A 277 16.90 -5.94 -15.88
N VAL A 278 16.62 -7.05 -16.58
CA VAL A 278 15.29 -7.35 -17.14
C VAL A 278 14.24 -7.52 -16.03
N GLN A 279 14.58 -8.23 -14.95
CA GLN A 279 13.68 -8.41 -13.81
C GLN A 279 13.38 -7.09 -13.11
N ALA A 280 14.37 -6.21 -12.94
CA ALA A 280 14.16 -4.88 -12.38
C ALA A 280 13.27 -4.00 -13.25
N GLU A 281 13.40 -4.09 -14.58
CA GLU A 281 12.52 -3.41 -15.53
C GLU A 281 11.07 -3.92 -15.42
N GLY A 282 10.88 -5.23 -15.19
CA GLY A 282 9.57 -5.81 -14.88
C GLY A 282 8.95 -5.19 -13.62
N VAL A 283 9.73 -5.05 -12.54
CA VAL A 283 9.27 -4.37 -11.32
C VAL A 283 8.93 -2.91 -11.58
N TYR A 284 9.75 -2.18 -12.34
CA TYR A 284 9.48 -0.80 -12.72
C TYR A 284 8.12 -0.64 -13.42
N ASN A 285 7.83 -1.48 -14.41
CA ASN A 285 6.55 -1.48 -15.12
C ASN A 285 5.38 -1.83 -14.18
N GLN A 286 5.56 -2.82 -13.30
CA GLN A 286 4.55 -3.17 -12.29
C GLN A 286 4.29 -2.01 -11.32
N ARG A 287 5.31 -1.23 -10.92
CA ARG A 287 5.12 -0.06 -10.06
C ARG A 287 4.29 1.03 -10.74
N LEU A 288 4.54 1.30 -12.02
CA LEU A 288 3.73 2.27 -12.78
C LEU A 288 2.29 1.78 -12.94
N GLN A 289 2.09 0.49 -13.22
CA GLN A 289 0.77 -0.11 -13.26
C GLN A 289 0.03 0.05 -11.92
N ASN A 290 0.69 -0.26 -10.80
CA ASN A 290 0.14 -0.10 -9.44
C ASN A 290 -0.21 1.37 -9.13
N LEU A 291 0.59 2.33 -9.60
CA LEU A 291 0.30 3.74 -9.47
C LEU A 291 -0.94 4.15 -10.29
N ALA A 292 -1.08 3.66 -11.52
CA ALA A 292 -2.27 3.91 -12.34
C ALA A 292 -3.55 3.37 -11.70
N VAL A 293 -3.54 2.12 -11.21
CA VAL A 293 -4.66 1.54 -10.46
C VAL A 293 -4.99 2.36 -9.21
N THR A 294 -3.96 2.80 -8.48
CA THR A 294 -4.14 3.62 -7.28
C THR A 294 -4.83 4.94 -7.61
N LEU A 295 -4.41 5.63 -8.67
CA LEU A 295 -4.99 6.91 -9.07
C LEU A 295 -6.43 6.75 -9.57
N ASP A 296 -6.75 5.67 -10.27
CA ASP A 296 -8.13 5.36 -10.68
C ASP A 296 -9.06 5.12 -9.47
N LYS A 297 -8.61 4.32 -8.49
CA LYS A 297 -9.34 4.10 -7.21
C LYS A 297 -9.57 5.39 -6.44
N VAL A 298 -8.53 6.22 -6.30
CA VAL A 298 -8.60 7.51 -5.59
C VAL A 298 -9.53 8.48 -6.32
N ARG A 299 -9.43 8.57 -7.65
CA ARG A 299 -10.31 9.40 -8.47
C ARG A 299 -11.77 9.02 -8.31
N TYR A 300 -12.08 7.73 -8.31
CA TYR A 300 -13.44 7.23 -8.09
C TYR A 300 -14.00 7.69 -6.74
N VAL A 301 -13.23 7.50 -5.66
CA VAL A 301 -13.63 7.90 -4.30
C VAL A 301 -13.83 9.42 -4.22
N MET A 302 -12.91 10.21 -4.76
CA MET A 302 -13.03 11.67 -4.77
C MET A 302 -14.24 12.14 -5.59
N ARG A 303 -14.53 11.50 -6.72
CA ARG A 303 -15.73 11.80 -7.52
C ARG A 303 -17.01 11.51 -6.74
N CYS A 304 -17.08 10.40 -6.02
CA CYS A 304 -18.24 10.04 -5.21
C CYS A 304 -18.49 11.02 -4.06
N ILE A 305 -17.43 11.54 -3.44
CA ILE A 305 -17.53 12.41 -2.25
C ILE A 305 -17.70 13.88 -2.65
N PHE A 306 -16.89 14.38 -3.59
CA PHE A 306 -16.80 15.80 -3.94
C PHE A 306 -17.49 16.17 -5.26
N GLY A 307 -17.96 15.18 -6.04
CA GLY A 307 -18.48 15.37 -7.39
C GLY A 307 -17.37 15.61 -8.41
N ASP A 308 -16.63 16.71 -8.26
CA ASP A 308 -15.41 17.00 -9.02
C ASP A 308 -14.16 16.64 -8.17
N PRO A 309 -13.35 15.64 -8.58
CA PRO A 309 -12.16 15.26 -7.84
C PRO A 309 -11.22 16.43 -7.57
N LYS A 310 -11.13 17.44 -8.45
CA LYS A 310 -10.25 18.60 -8.28
C LYS A 310 -10.53 19.41 -7.02
N GLN A 311 -11.75 19.31 -6.48
CA GLN A 311 -12.17 20.00 -5.26
C GLN A 311 -11.76 19.27 -3.97
N ALA A 312 -11.18 18.06 -4.07
CA ALA A 312 -10.78 17.29 -2.90
C ALA A 312 -9.58 17.96 -2.18
N PRO A 313 -9.74 18.45 -0.94
CA PRO A 313 -8.68 19.14 -0.22
C PRO A 313 -7.58 18.16 0.23
N PRO A 314 -6.33 18.62 0.44
CA PRO A 314 -5.27 17.76 0.97
C PRO A 314 -5.69 17.04 2.28
N PRO A 315 -5.39 15.74 2.42
CA PRO A 315 -5.77 14.97 3.60
C PRO A 315 -4.90 15.28 4.83
N LEU A 316 -3.76 15.94 4.64
CA LEU A 316 -2.81 16.26 5.70
C LEU A 316 -2.53 17.76 5.76
N GLU A 317 -2.55 18.30 6.97
CA GLU A 317 -2.32 19.72 7.23
C GLU A 317 -1.40 19.88 8.43
N LYS A 318 -0.32 20.64 8.29
CA LYS A 318 0.61 20.92 9.40
C LYS A 318 -0.05 21.84 10.41
N LEU A 319 0.05 21.49 11.69
CA LEU A 319 -0.44 22.34 12.76
C LEU A 319 0.43 23.60 12.91
N THR A 320 -0.23 24.73 13.10
CA THR A 320 0.41 25.96 13.58
C THR A 320 0.92 25.79 15.03
N PRO A 321 1.85 26.64 15.50
CA PRO A 321 2.26 26.63 16.90
C PRO A 321 1.08 26.71 17.88
N GLU A 322 0.08 27.55 17.60
CA GLU A 322 -1.11 27.77 18.43
C GLU A 322 -2.01 26.52 18.47
N GLU A 323 -2.24 25.89 17.32
CA GLU A 323 -2.97 24.62 17.25
C GLU A 323 -2.21 23.49 17.92
N THR A 324 -0.88 23.50 17.87
CA THR A 324 -0.05 22.52 18.58
C THR A 324 -0.19 22.70 20.10
N VAL A 325 -0.22 23.93 20.61
CA VAL A 325 -0.52 24.21 22.03
C VAL A 325 -1.94 23.76 22.38
N SER A 326 -2.93 23.98 21.52
CA SER A 326 -4.30 23.48 21.73
C SER A 326 -4.31 21.94 21.83
N PHE A 327 -3.63 21.25 20.92
CA PHE A 327 -3.56 19.79 20.91
C PHE A 327 -2.82 19.19 22.12
N LEU A 328 -1.73 19.82 22.57
CA LEU A 328 -0.90 19.26 23.64
C LEU A 328 -1.28 19.79 25.03
N TRP A 329 -1.69 21.04 25.19
CA TRP A 329 -1.75 21.71 26.50
C TRP A 329 -3.16 22.09 26.98
N LYS A 330 -3.99 22.74 26.14
CA LYS A 330 -5.19 23.45 26.64
C LYS A 330 -6.52 23.20 25.92
N GLY A 331 -6.53 22.45 24.82
CA GLY A 331 -7.77 22.08 24.14
C GLY A 331 -8.52 20.96 24.86
N ASP A 332 -9.82 20.86 24.64
CA ASP A 332 -10.63 19.72 25.09
C ASP A 332 -10.08 18.43 24.46
N GLY A 333 -9.74 17.44 25.29
CA GLY A 333 -9.09 16.21 24.83
C GLY A 333 -7.62 16.40 24.41
N SER A 334 -6.97 17.48 24.87
CA SER A 334 -5.52 17.64 24.72
C SER A 334 -4.74 16.60 25.53
N LEU A 335 -3.45 16.44 25.24
CA LEU A 335 -2.58 15.51 25.98
C LEU A 335 -2.62 15.78 27.50
N VAL A 336 -2.56 17.06 27.91
CA VAL A 336 -2.59 17.46 29.33
C VAL A 336 -3.97 17.27 29.94
N ASP A 337 -5.06 17.59 29.23
CA ASP A 337 -6.43 17.32 29.69
C ASP A 337 -6.66 15.81 29.91
N GLU A 338 -6.31 14.97 28.92
CA GLU A 338 -6.41 13.52 29.03
C GLU A 338 -5.57 12.97 30.19
N LEU A 339 -4.36 13.52 30.41
CA LEU A 339 -3.50 13.14 31.53
C LEU A 339 -4.18 13.44 32.88
N LEU A 340 -4.67 14.66 33.07
CA LEU A 340 -5.33 15.10 34.31
C LEU A 340 -6.58 14.26 34.60
N GLN A 341 -7.39 13.98 33.57
CA GLN A 341 -8.55 13.10 33.68
C GLN A 341 -8.17 11.67 34.07
N CYS A 342 -7.09 11.13 33.50
CA CYS A 342 -6.60 9.80 33.84
C CYS A 342 -5.99 9.71 35.25
N MET A 343 -5.39 10.79 35.74
CA MET A 343 -4.78 10.86 37.07
C MET A 343 -5.82 11.09 38.19
N SER A 344 -6.93 11.77 37.88
CA SER A 344 -7.96 12.15 38.86
C SER A 344 -8.45 11.01 39.78
N PRO A 345 -8.68 9.77 39.32
CA PRO A 345 -9.14 8.69 40.20
C PRO A 345 -8.10 8.17 41.22
N TYR A 346 -6.85 8.61 41.10
CA TYR A 346 -5.72 8.07 41.87
C TYR A 346 -4.95 9.12 42.68
N MET A 347 -5.41 10.37 42.63
CA MET A 347 -4.82 11.50 43.34
C MET A 347 -5.83 12.10 44.31
N ASP A 348 -5.31 12.65 45.40
CA ASP A 348 -6.10 13.48 46.30
C ASP A 348 -6.60 14.76 45.60
N GLU A 349 -7.78 15.23 45.99
CA GLU A 349 -8.44 16.37 45.33
C GLU A 349 -7.62 17.67 45.47
N ASP A 350 -7.00 17.91 46.63
CA ASP A 350 -6.17 19.10 46.84
C ASP A 350 -4.90 19.05 45.99
N MET A 351 -4.26 17.88 45.91
CA MET A 351 -3.09 17.67 45.05
C MET A 351 -3.42 17.83 43.57
N LEU A 352 -4.59 17.34 43.13
CA LEU A 352 -5.04 17.49 41.75
C LEU A 352 -5.35 18.95 41.42
N ASN A 353 -5.95 19.69 42.34
CA ASN A 353 -6.25 21.12 42.16
C ASN A 353 -4.97 21.97 42.14
N ASP A 354 -3.97 21.65 42.98
CA ASP A 354 -2.64 22.26 42.93
C ASP A 354 -1.98 22.02 41.57
N LEU A 355 -1.98 20.78 41.07
CA LEU A 355 -1.42 20.44 39.76
C LEU A 355 -2.13 21.20 38.62
N LYS A 356 -3.46 21.26 38.64
CA LYS A 356 -4.24 22.03 37.66
C LYS A 356 -3.87 23.52 37.69
N SER A 357 -3.76 24.11 38.87
CA SER A 357 -3.34 25.51 39.04
C SER A 357 -1.95 25.75 38.46
N LYS A 358 -0.99 24.86 38.74
CA LYS A 358 0.36 24.93 38.17
C LYS A 358 0.38 24.77 36.65
N VAL A 359 -0.43 23.87 36.09
CA VAL A 359 -0.59 23.69 34.64
C VAL A 359 -1.10 24.97 33.99
N CYS A 360 -2.10 25.63 34.58
CA CYS A 360 -2.59 26.92 34.10
C CYS A 360 -1.49 28.01 34.15
N ALA A 361 -0.65 28.01 35.19
CA ALA A 361 0.46 28.95 35.32
C ALA A 361 1.60 28.74 34.31
N HIS A 362 1.69 27.54 33.70
CA HIS A 362 2.71 27.19 32.70
C HIS A 362 2.15 27.18 31.27
N ASP A 363 1.05 27.87 30.99
CA ASP A 363 0.50 28.00 29.64
C ASP A 363 1.53 28.67 28.69
N PRO A 364 1.94 28.01 27.59
CA PRO A 364 2.92 28.56 26.66
C PRO A 364 2.36 29.59 25.66
N SER A 365 1.06 29.89 25.69
CA SER A 365 0.37 30.66 24.65
C SER A 365 0.81 32.11 24.49
N ASP A 366 1.29 32.74 25.56
CA ASP A 366 1.60 34.19 25.58
C ASP A 366 3.10 34.48 25.35
N CYS A 367 3.87 33.51 24.84
CA CYS A 367 5.31 33.65 24.62
C CYS A 367 5.67 33.99 23.16
N ASP A 368 6.70 34.82 22.96
CA ASP A 368 7.24 35.16 21.64
C ASP A 368 7.70 33.92 20.84
N ASP A 369 8.24 32.92 21.54
CA ASP A 369 8.63 31.61 20.97
C ASP A 369 7.75 30.53 21.59
N ILE A 370 6.56 30.35 21.01
CA ILE A 370 5.53 29.40 21.47
C ILE A 370 6.08 27.97 21.48
N GLN A 371 6.85 27.58 20.47
CA GLN A 371 7.38 26.21 20.38
C GLN A 371 8.36 25.91 21.52
N LYS A 372 9.29 26.82 21.78
CA LYS A 372 10.24 26.67 22.88
C LYS A 372 9.57 26.78 24.25
N ALA A 373 8.57 27.65 24.39
CA ALA A 373 7.76 27.73 25.60
C ALA A 373 7.01 26.42 25.87
N LEU A 374 6.33 25.88 24.86
CA LEU A 374 5.61 24.61 24.96
C LEU A 374 6.54 23.46 25.33
N GLN A 375 7.73 23.39 24.71
CA GLN A 375 8.73 22.41 25.09
C GLN A 375 9.12 22.54 26.57
N LYS A 376 9.41 23.75 27.06
CA LYS A 376 9.74 23.98 28.47
C LYS A 376 8.59 23.56 29.40
N SER A 377 7.35 23.91 29.07
CA SER A 377 6.16 23.55 29.85
C SER A 377 5.95 22.04 29.90
N LEU A 378 6.16 21.32 28.78
CA LEU A 378 6.10 19.86 28.75
C LEU A 378 7.23 19.20 29.55
N LEU A 379 8.45 19.75 29.51
CA LEU A 379 9.57 19.22 30.31
C LEU A 379 9.36 19.47 31.81
N TRP A 380 8.79 20.62 32.19
CA TRP A 380 8.36 20.87 33.56
C TRP A 380 7.28 19.87 33.99
N LEU A 381 6.24 19.67 33.18
CA LEU A 381 5.16 18.74 33.47
C LEU A 381 5.68 17.30 33.60
N ARG A 382 6.61 16.89 32.73
CA ARG A 382 7.32 15.61 32.83
C ARG A 382 7.93 15.43 34.21
N ASP A 383 8.63 16.45 34.72
CA ASP A 383 9.34 16.36 36.00
C ASP A 383 8.36 16.30 37.18
N GLU A 384 7.29 17.10 37.17
CA GLU A 384 6.22 17.02 38.17
C GLU A 384 5.57 15.64 38.18
N VAL A 385 5.15 15.13 37.01
CA VAL A 385 4.51 13.80 36.88
C VAL A 385 5.47 12.70 37.32
N ARG A 386 6.76 12.78 36.96
CA ARG A 386 7.77 11.78 37.34
C ARG A 386 8.00 11.69 38.85
N SER A 387 7.76 12.78 39.58
CA SER A 387 7.90 12.82 41.05
C SER A 387 6.77 12.11 41.80
N LEU A 388 5.66 11.77 41.10
CA LEU A 388 4.48 11.17 41.69
C LEU A 388 4.64 9.64 41.90
N PRO A 389 4.10 9.09 43.01
CA PRO A 389 4.25 7.69 43.35
C PRO A 389 3.58 6.76 42.34
N CYS A 390 4.33 5.77 41.82
CA CYS A 390 3.80 4.79 40.90
C CYS A 390 3.13 3.59 41.60
N THR A 391 2.08 3.05 41.00
CA THR A 391 1.40 1.81 41.42
C THR A 391 1.17 0.90 40.21
N TYR A 392 0.73 -0.35 40.42
CA TYR A 392 0.33 -1.21 39.29
C TYR A 392 -0.85 -0.65 38.48
N LYS A 393 -1.59 0.32 39.04
CA LYS A 393 -2.68 1.03 38.35
C LYS A 393 -2.24 2.33 37.69
N CYS A 394 -1.16 2.95 38.16
CA CYS A 394 -0.77 4.32 37.79
C CYS A 394 0.73 4.35 37.49
N ARG A 395 1.10 4.40 36.21
CA ARG A 395 2.49 4.45 35.77
C ARG A 395 2.86 5.88 35.36
N HIS A 396 3.00 6.76 36.36
CA HIS A 396 3.43 8.15 36.14
C HIS A 396 4.83 8.23 35.53
N ASP A 397 5.69 7.25 35.84
CA ASP A 397 6.99 7.11 35.21
C ASP A 397 6.87 6.96 33.68
N ALA A 398 6.03 6.04 33.21
CA ALA A 398 5.78 5.84 31.78
C ALA A 398 5.11 7.06 31.13
N ALA A 399 4.16 7.70 31.83
CA ALA A 399 3.52 8.92 31.37
C ALA A 399 4.51 10.07 31.19
N ALA A 400 5.41 10.28 32.16
CA ALA A 400 6.48 11.28 32.07
C ALA A 400 7.38 11.02 30.86
N ASP A 401 7.73 9.77 30.58
CA ASP A 401 8.58 9.46 29.42
C ASP A 401 7.88 9.73 28.09
N LEU A 402 6.56 9.49 28.02
CA LEU A 402 5.78 9.86 26.85
C LEU A 402 5.71 11.39 26.69
N ILE A 403 5.49 12.14 27.78
CA ILE A 403 5.53 13.61 27.76
C ILE A 403 6.89 14.11 27.27
N HIS A 404 7.98 13.47 27.70
CA HIS A 404 9.33 13.75 27.21
C HIS A 404 9.44 13.51 25.70
N VAL A 405 8.89 12.42 25.17
CA VAL A 405 8.87 12.18 23.71
C VAL A 405 8.07 13.27 22.97
N TYR A 406 6.91 13.70 23.51
CA TYR A 406 6.14 14.81 22.94
C TYR A 406 6.91 16.14 23.00
N ALA A 407 7.64 16.42 24.08
CA ALA A 407 8.43 17.65 24.24
C ALA A 407 9.54 17.81 23.19
N TYR A 408 9.97 16.71 22.56
CA TYR A 408 10.97 16.71 21.48
C TYR A 408 10.36 16.40 20.09
N THR A 409 9.04 16.29 20.00
CA THR A 409 8.33 16.21 18.71
C THR A 409 8.07 17.62 18.21
N LYS A 410 8.62 17.97 17.05
CA LYS A 410 8.62 19.32 16.49
C LYS A 410 7.45 19.56 15.54
N SER A 411 7.03 18.53 14.81
CA SER A 411 6.02 18.65 13.76
C SER A 411 4.81 17.77 14.05
N PHE A 412 3.63 18.39 14.02
CA PHE A 412 2.34 17.72 14.16
C PHE A 412 1.48 18.01 12.93
N PHE A 413 0.73 17.00 12.52
CA PHE A 413 -0.10 17.07 11.33
C PHE A 413 -1.50 16.57 11.65
N ARG A 414 -2.50 17.37 11.27
CA ARG A 414 -3.91 17.05 11.30
C ARG A 414 -4.27 16.17 10.12
N VAL A 415 -5.05 15.13 10.39
CA VAL A 415 -5.68 14.28 9.38
C VAL A 415 -7.07 14.81 9.10
N ARG A 416 -7.34 15.14 7.84
CA ARG A 416 -8.67 15.51 7.34
C ARG A 416 -9.35 14.25 6.81
N GLU A 417 -10.21 13.67 7.63
CA GLU A 417 -11.05 12.53 7.23
C GLU A 417 -12.09 13.01 6.21
N TYR A 418 -12.26 12.27 5.11
CA TYR A 418 -13.34 12.49 4.16
C TYR A 418 -14.62 11.76 4.58
N ASP A 419 -15.73 12.06 3.92
CA ASP A 419 -16.99 11.36 4.16
C ASP A 419 -16.90 9.89 3.70
N ALA A 420 -17.36 8.98 4.56
CA ALA A 420 -17.46 7.57 4.22
C ALA A 420 -18.70 7.31 3.35
N PHE A 421 -18.59 6.38 2.40
CA PHE A 421 -19.72 5.97 1.57
C PHE A 421 -19.62 4.49 1.17
N THR A 422 -20.73 3.93 0.70
CA THR A 422 -20.81 2.56 0.19
C THR A 422 -21.07 2.59 -1.30
N SER A 423 -20.30 1.83 -2.08
CA SER A 423 -20.44 1.78 -3.54
C SER A 423 -21.71 1.07 -4.00
N PRO A 424 -22.14 1.31 -5.25
CA PRO A 424 -23.16 0.50 -5.90
C PRO A 424 -22.77 -0.99 -5.92
N PRO A 425 -23.74 -1.92 -5.90
CA PRO A 425 -23.45 -3.34 -5.84
C PRO A 425 -22.78 -3.85 -7.11
N VAL A 426 -21.72 -4.63 -6.91
CA VAL A 426 -21.11 -5.51 -7.91
C VAL A 426 -21.78 -6.88 -7.80
N HIS A 427 -22.12 -7.47 -8.95
CA HIS A 427 -22.76 -8.77 -9.01
C HIS A 427 -21.67 -9.84 -9.23
N ILE A 428 -21.66 -10.84 -8.37
CA ILE A 428 -20.74 -11.97 -8.40
C ILE A 428 -21.56 -13.21 -8.70
N SER A 429 -21.31 -13.81 -9.85
CA SER A 429 -21.98 -15.02 -10.28
C SER A 429 -21.33 -16.27 -9.68
N PRO A 430 -22.00 -17.42 -9.78
CA PRO A 430 -21.37 -18.71 -9.47
C PRO A 430 -20.13 -19.03 -10.33
N LEU A 431 -20.06 -18.56 -11.59
CA LEU A 431 -18.90 -18.80 -12.46
C LEU A 431 -17.64 -18.07 -11.97
N ASP A 432 -17.81 -16.91 -11.31
CA ASP A 432 -16.69 -16.15 -10.75
C ASP A 432 -16.02 -16.85 -9.55
N LEU A 433 -16.67 -17.87 -8.97
CA LEU A 433 -16.25 -18.50 -7.72
C LEU A 433 -15.66 -19.91 -7.89
N GLY A 434 -15.79 -20.49 -9.08
CA GLY A 434 -15.44 -21.89 -9.35
C GLY A 434 -16.51 -22.89 -8.87
N PRO A 435 -16.41 -24.17 -9.30
CA PRO A 435 -17.51 -25.14 -9.21
C PRO A 435 -17.97 -25.46 -7.77
N LYS A 436 -17.08 -25.52 -6.77
CA LYS A 436 -17.49 -25.89 -5.40
C LYS A 436 -18.00 -24.73 -4.56
N CYS A 437 -17.52 -23.51 -4.80
CA CYS A 437 -18.08 -22.32 -4.15
C CYS A 437 -19.42 -21.91 -4.79
N ALA A 438 -19.61 -22.17 -6.09
CA ALA A 438 -20.88 -22.01 -6.78
C ALA A 438 -22.03 -22.78 -6.10
N ASP A 439 -21.77 -24.02 -5.67
CA ASP A 439 -22.77 -24.87 -5.00
C ASP A 439 -23.29 -24.26 -3.68
N LYS A 440 -22.46 -23.46 -2.99
CA LYS A 440 -22.85 -22.77 -1.74
C LYS A 440 -23.77 -21.57 -1.98
N LEU A 441 -23.75 -20.97 -3.17
CA LEU A 441 -24.50 -19.75 -3.49
C LEU A 441 -25.94 -19.99 -3.96
N GLY A 442 -26.34 -21.26 -4.19
CA GLY A 442 -27.72 -21.58 -4.60
C GLY A 442 -28.10 -21.03 -5.98
N GLY A 443 -27.12 -20.76 -6.85
CA GLY A 443 -27.33 -20.42 -8.27
C GLY A 443 -27.70 -18.96 -8.58
N LEU A 444 -27.93 -18.10 -7.58
CA LEU A 444 -28.22 -16.67 -7.79
C LEU A 444 -26.95 -15.80 -7.69
N PRO A 445 -26.83 -14.71 -8.47
CA PRO A 445 -25.72 -13.77 -8.31
C PRO A 445 -25.73 -13.14 -6.92
N HIS A 446 -24.59 -13.21 -6.22
CA HIS A 446 -24.38 -12.52 -4.96
C HIS A 446 -24.09 -11.03 -5.20
N LYS A 447 -24.64 -10.17 -4.34
CA LYS A 447 -24.40 -8.73 -4.40
C LYS A 447 -23.34 -8.36 -3.38
N TYR A 448 -22.22 -7.84 -3.85
CA TYR A 448 -21.16 -7.30 -3.01
C TYR A 448 -21.15 -5.77 -3.11
N GLN A 449 -20.96 -5.09 -1.98
CA GLN A 449 -20.80 -3.64 -1.92
C GLN A 449 -19.56 -3.32 -1.08
N LYS A 450 -18.76 -2.37 -1.54
CA LYS A 450 -17.57 -1.92 -0.81
C LYS A 450 -17.90 -0.66 -0.01
N THR A 451 -17.46 -0.63 1.24
CA THR A 451 -17.51 0.58 2.06
C THR A 451 -16.14 1.24 2.07
N TYR A 452 -16.11 2.51 1.69
CA TYR A 452 -14.93 3.35 1.68
C TYR A 452 -14.92 4.21 2.95
N GLY A 453 -13.94 3.99 3.82
CA GLY A 453 -13.75 4.78 5.04
C GLY A 453 -13.13 6.16 4.77
N GLY A 454 -13.24 7.07 5.75
CA GLY A 454 -12.81 8.46 5.59
C GLY A 454 -11.31 8.66 5.31
N ASN A 455 -10.47 7.69 5.68
CA ASN A 455 -9.04 7.68 5.41
C ASN A 455 -8.64 6.77 4.23
N TYR A 456 -9.61 6.28 3.45
CA TYR A 456 -9.33 5.36 2.34
C TYR A 456 -8.36 5.94 1.31
N CYS A 457 -8.58 7.18 0.85
CA CYS A 457 -7.70 7.80 -0.14
C CYS A 457 -6.26 7.91 0.36
N MET A 458 -6.08 8.39 1.59
CA MET A 458 -4.76 8.49 2.22
C MET A 458 -4.11 7.12 2.38
N GLY A 459 -4.84 6.12 2.88
CA GLY A 459 -4.35 4.75 2.98
C GLY A 459 -3.95 4.16 1.63
N GLN A 460 -4.79 4.32 0.61
CA GLN A 460 -4.57 3.80 -0.74
C GLN A 460 -3.34 4.46 -1.40
N LEU A 461 -3.13 5.76 -1.18
CA LEU A 461 -1.95 6.50 -1.65
C LEU A 461 -0.67 6.14 -0.90
N ILE A 462 -0.75 5.88 0.41
CA ILE A 462 0.39 5.36 1.18
C ILE A 462 0.73 3.94 0.71
N PHE A 463 -0.23 3.05 0.57
CA PHE A 463 -0.02 1.68 0.10
C PHE A 463 -0.22 1.53 -1.42
N TRP A 464 0.18 2.54 -2.20
CA TRP A 464 0.02 2.59 -3.65
C TRP A 464 0.62 1.38 -4.40
N HIS A 465 1.55 0.66 -3.79
CA HIS A 465 2.16 -0.54 -4.37
C HIS A 465 1.43 -1.85 -4.01
N VAL A 466 0.43 -1.82 -3.12
CA VAL A 466 -0.31 -3.01 -2.66
C VAL A 466 -1.76 -2.94 -3.12
N GLN A 467 -2.06 -3.57 -4.27
CA GLN A 467 -3.39 -3.49 -4.88
C GLN A 467 -4.42 -4.47 -4.29
N THR A 468 -3.96 -5.46 -3.53
CA THR A 468 -4.77 -6.47 -2.85
C THR A 468 -5.31 -6.02 -1.49
N ASN A 469 -4.91 -4.83 -1.01
CA ASN A 469 -5.37 -4.31 0.27
C ASN A 469 -6.83 -3.81 0.18
N THR A 470 -7.74 -4.54 0.81
CA THR A 470 -9.18 -4.21 0.80
C THR A 470 -9.54 -3.07 1.74
N GLU A 471 -8.77 -2.90 2.83
CA GLU A 471 -9.01 -1.95 3.93
C GLU A 471 -7.73 -1.12 4.21
N PRO A 472 -7.36 -0.21 3.29
CA PRO A 472 -6.10 0.53 3.39
C PRO A 472 -6.07 1.55 4.53
N ASP A 473 -7.21 2.07 4.96
CA ASP A 473 -7.39 2.92 6.13
C ASP A 473 -7.08 2.18 7.45
N PHE A 474 -7.62 0.96 7.62
CA PHE A 474 -7.30 0.12 8.77
C PHE A 474 -5.82 -0.30 8.78
N THR A 475 -5.29 -0.63 7.60
CA THR A 475 -3.87 -0.97 7.43
C THR A 475 -2.98 0.20 7.83
N LEU A 476 -3.34 1.42 7.42
CA LEU A 476 -2.64 2.65 7.77
C LEU A 476 -2.66 2.89 9.29
N ALA A 477 -3.84 2.78 9.91
CA ALA A 477 -3.97 2.92 11.35
C ALA A 477 -3.09 1.94 12.13
N LYS A 478 -3.03 0.68 11.69
CA LYS A 478 -2.16 -0.35 12.30
C LYS A 478 -0.67 -0.07 12.07
N ALA A 479 -0.29 0.33 10.86
CA ALA A 479 1.10 0.60 10.50
C ALA A 479 1.67 1.83 11.21
N SER A 480 0.82 2.82 11.51
CA SER A 480 1.20 4.10 12.12
C SER A 480 1.54 4.03 13.62
N LYS A 481 1.17 2.95 14.30
CA LYS A 481 1.27 2.85 15.77
C LYS A 481 2.72 2.93 16.24
N GLY A 482 3.05 3.97 16.98
CA GLY A 482 4.34 4.20 17.62
C GLY A 482 5.39 4.85 16.73
N CYS A 483 5.38 4.62 15.42
CA CYS A 483 6.30 5.30 14.48
C CYS A 483 5.77 6.64 14.00
N LEU A 484 4.45 6.79 13.81
CA LEU A 484 3.81 8.02 13.34
C LEU A 484 2.84 8.58 14.40
N SER A 485 2.01 7.71 14.99
CA SER A 485 1.09 8.03 16.09
C SER A 485 1.67 7.52 17.40
N LEU A 486 2.00 8.41 18.32
CA LEU A 486 2.47 8.05 19.65
C LEU A 486 1.34 7.38 20.49
N PRO A 487 1.69 6.65 21.56
CA PRO A 487 0.73 6.05 22.47
C PRO A 487 -0.23 7.07 23.10
N GLU A 488 -1.40 6.61 23.53
CA GLU A 488 -2.32 7.41 24.34
C GLU A 488 -1.79 7.56 25.76
N ILE A 489 -1.91 8.73 26.38
CA ILE A 489 -1.44 8.93 27.76
C ILE A 489 -2.22 8.06 28.76
N GLY A 490 -3.49 7.74 28.45
CA GLY A 490 -4.33 6.82 29.21
C GLY A 490 -3.82 5.38 29.26
N SER A 491 -2.89 4.99 28.39
CA SER A 491 -2.20 3.68 28.40
C SER A 491 -1.70 3.30 29.79
N PHE A 492 -1.24 4.30 30.54
CA PHE A 492 -0.51 4.14 31.79
C PHE A 492 -1.41 4.09 33.03
N TYR A 493 -2.73 4.23 32.86
CA TYR A 493 -3.70 4.33 33.95
C TYR A 493 -4.75 3.22 33.85
N ALA A 494 -4.97 2.43 34.92
CA ALA A 494 -5.73 1.19 34.89
C ALA A 494 -7.15 1.33 35.46
N LYS A 495 -8.17 1.19 34.61
CA LYS A 495 -9.56 1.03 35.09
C LYS A 495 -9.83 -0.32 35.78
N VAL A 496 -8.95 -1.31 35.62
CA VAL A 496 -9.16 -2.70 36.07
C VAL A 496 -8.50 -2.99 37.43
N GLN A 497 -9.11 -3.87 38.22
CA GLN A 497 -8.73 -4.13 39.62
C GLN A 497 -7.53 -5.08 39.83
N LYS A 498 -7.03 -5.81 38.81
CA LYS A 498 -5.95 -6.82 38.98
C LYS A 498 -4.65 -6.44 38.24
N PRO A 499 -3.47 -6.77 38.80
CA PRO A 499 -2.17 -6.63 38.11
C PRO A 499 -2.11 -7.45 36.82
N SER A 500 -1.48 -6.92 35.76
CA SER A 500 -1.29 -7.59 34.46
C SER A 500 0.15 -7.46 34.00
N GLN A 501 0.70 -8.53 33.42
CA GLN A 501 2.05 -8.54 32.83
C GLN A 501 2.22 -7.51 31.70
N GLN A 502 1.13 -7.11 31.04
CA GLN A 502 1.14 -6.08 29.99
C GLN A 502 1.42 -4.67 30.53
N ARG A 503 1.41 -4.47 31.86
CA ARG A 503 1.64 -3.17 32.51
C ARG A 503 3.02 -3.04 33.16
N ILE A 504 3.90 -4.00 32.91
CA ILE A 504 5.28 -3.94 33.37
C ILE A 504 5.99 -2.80 32.61
N TYR A 505 6.47 -1.84 33.37
CA TYR A 505 7.24 -0.73 32.83
C TYR A 505 8.52 -0.54 33.65
N GLY A 506 9.63 -0.38 32.96
CA GLY A 506 10.94 -0.29 33.60
C GLY A 506 12.07 -0.24 32.57
N PRO A 507 13.33 -0.34 33.03
CA PRO A 507 14.50 -0.15 32.16
C PRO A 507 14.51 -1.04 30.91
N LYS A 508 14.01 -2.28 31.01
CA LYS A 508 13.90 -3.20 29.86
C LYS A 508 12.91 -2.69 28.80
N THR A 509 11.72 -2.25 29.21
CA THR A 509 10.69 -1.71 28.31
C THR A 509 11.20 -0.46 27.60
N VAL A 510 11.90 0.43 28.32
CA VAL A 510 12.50 1.65 27.78
C VAL A 510 13.59 1.34 26.79
N LYS A 511 14.46 0.37 27.11
CA LYS A 511 15.50 -0.10 26.19
C LYS A 511 14.88 -0.65 24.90
N MET A 512 13.84 -1.47 24.99
CA MET A 512 13.13 -1.99 23.81
C MET A 512 12.47 -0.87 22.99
N MET A 513 11.87 0.11 23.65
CA MET A 513 11.30 1.30 23.00
C MET A 513 12.38 2.07 22.24
N LEU A 514 13.50 2.38 22.87
CA LEU A 514 14.63 3.08 22.25
C LEU A 514 15.25 2.28 21.10
N GLU A 515 15.46 0.97 21.27
CA GLU A 515 15.95 0.10 20.20
C GLU A 515 15.00 0.10 19.00
N ARG A 516 13.68 0.16 19.24
CA ARG A 516 12.68 0.28 18.16
C ARG A 516 12.79 1.62 17.44
N MET A 517 12.87 2.72 18.19
CA MET A 517 12.99 4.07 17.64
C MET A 517 14.28 4.25 16.82
N GLU A 518 15.41 3.74 17.32
CA GLU A 518 16.73 3.90 16.68
C GLU A 518 16.95 2.94 15.49
N LYS A 519 16.59 1.66 15.62
CA LYS A 519 16.91 0.64 14.60
C LYS A 519 15.78 0.37 13.61
N TYR A 520 14.53 0.62 14.02
CA TYR A 520 13.36 0.32 13.21
C TYR A 520 12.32 1.47 13.25
N PRO A 521 12.74 2.73 12.98
CA PRO A 521 11.91 3.92 13.18
C PRO A 521 10.60 3.89 12.40
N GLN A 522 10.56 3.17 11.27
CA GLN A 522 9.40 3.11 10.38
C GLN A 522 8.44 1.95 10.68
N LYS A 523 8.77 1.07 11.64
CA LYS A 523 7.96 -0.10 11.96
C LYS A 523 7.02 0.17 13.14
N PRO A 524 5.77 -0.33 13.10
CA PRO A 524 4.83 -0.14 14.20
C PRO A 524 5.35 -0.76 15.50
N TRP A 525 5.02 -0.20 16.65
CA TRP A 525 5.38 -0.75 17.96
C TRP A 525 4.59 -2.04 18.23
N PRO A 526 5.16 -3.00 18.98
CA PRO A 526 4.51 -4.27 19.25
C PRO A 526 3.32 -4.11 20.22
N LYS A 527 2.32 -5.01 20.10
CA LYS A 527 1.02 -4.92 20.79
C LYS A 527 1.02 -5.43 22.24
N ASP A 528 2.09 -6.08 22.68
CA ASP A 528 2.22 -6.82 23.95
C ASP A 528 2.73 -5.96 25.11
N GLN A 529 2.86 -4.65 24.90
CA GLN A 529 3.41 -3.71 25.88
C GLN A 529 2.31 -2.83 26.48
N ILE A 530 2.72 -1.97 27.43
CA ILE A 530 1.82 -1.06 28.16
C ILE A 530 1.10 -0.03 27.27
N TRP A 531 1.52 0.12 26.00
CA TRP A 531 1.03 1.14 25.07
C TRP A 531 -0.32 0.79 24.45
N SER A 532 -1.31 1.66 24.61
CA SER A 532 -2.51 1.73 23.78
C SER A 532 -2.38 2.83 22.73
N PHE A 533 -3.07 2.67 21.62
CA PHE A 533 -3.04 3.60 20.49
C PHE A 533 -4.46 3.84 19.99
N LYS A 534 -4.78 5.10 19.67
CA LYS A 534 -6.03 5.45 18.98
C LYS A 534 -6.14 4.67 17.66
N ASN A 535 -7.35 4.20 17.37
CA ASN A 535 -7.61 3.49 16.11
C ASN A 535 -7.76 4.45 14.92
N SER A 536 -8.21 5.68 15.14
CA SER A 536 -8.18 6.76 14.15
C SER A 536 -7.64 8.04 14.79
N PRO A 537 -6.31 8.27 14.79
CA PRO A 537 -5.74 9.49 15.33
C PRO A 537 -6.03 10.68 14.41
N ARG A 538 -6.64 11.74 14.96
CA ARG A 538 -6.91 13.00 14.22
C ARG A 538 -5.68 13.86 14.02
N VAL A 539 -4.66 13.68 14.85
CA VAL A 539 -3.37 14.34 14.77
C VAL A 539 -2.30 13.28 14.96
N PHE A 540 -1.24 13.33 14.16
CA PHE A 540 -0.04 12.53 14.37
C PHE A 540 1.20 13.42 14.41
N GLY A 541 2.27 12.87 14.95
CA GLY A 541 3.54 13.54 15.15
C GLY A 541 4.42 12.64 15.99
N SER A 542 5.68 12.50 15.60
CA SER A 542 6.65 11.71 16.35
C SER A 542 8.07 12.19 16.07
N PRO A 543 9.02 11.93 16.99
CA PRO A 543 10.43 12.24 16.73
C PRO A 543 11.01 11.43 15.56
N MET A 544 10.45 10.25 15.26
CA MET A 544 10.86 9.44 14.11
C MET A 544 10.41 10.08 12.80
N LEU A 545 9.22 10.67 12.76
CA LEU A 545 8.78 11.46 11.62
C LEU A 545 9.67 12.69 11.46
N ASP A 546 9.95 13.43 12.54
CA ASP A 546 10.84 14.58 12.50
C ASP A 546 12.24 14.23 12.00
N ALA A 547 12.77 13.07 12.37
CA ALA A 547 14.05 12.57 11.87
C ALA A 547 14.06 12.42 10.33
N VAL A 548 12.97 11.87 9.77
CA VAL A 548 12.81 11.75 8.30
C VAL A 548 12.63 13.12 7.65
N LEU A 549 11.75 13.98 8.21
CA LEU A 549 11.48 15.32 7.68
C LEU A 549 12.75 16.19 7.61
N ASN A 550 13.65 16.06 8.59
CA ASN A 550 14.87 16.85 8.69
C ASN A 550 16.12 16.13 8.14
N ASN A 551 15.96 14.90 7.60
CA ASN A 551 17.07 14.03 7.22
C ASN A 551 18.17 13.96 8.31
N ALA A 552 17.76 13.75 9.56
CA ALA A 552 18.59 13.83 10.75
C ALA A 552 18.36 12.61 11.64
N PRO A 553 19.34 12.21 12.48
CA PRO A 553 19.09 11.21 13.51
C PRO A 553 18.09 11.75 14.56
N LEU A 554 17.56 10.85 15.38
CA LEU A 554 16.75 11.23 16.55
C LEU A 554 17.49 12.22 17.44
N ASP A 555 16.72 13.10 18.08
CA ASP A 555 17.27 14.13 18.96
C ASP A 555 18.13 13.51 20.07
N ARG A 556 19.37 14.00 20.17
CA ARG A 556 20.37 13.42 21.07
C ARG A 556 20.03 13.67 22.53
N GLU A 557 19.47 14.83 22.87
CA GLU A 557 19.08 15.15 24.25
C GLU A 557 17.89 14.30 24.68
N MET A 558 16.91 14.15 23.78
CA MET A 558 15.77 13.27 24.00
C MET A 558 16.22 11.85 24.35
N VAL A 559 17.03 11.26 23.46
CA VAL A 559 17.52 9.88 23.59
C VAL A 559 18.43 9.73 24.81
N HIS A 560 19.32 10.70 25.04
CA HIS A 560 20.23 10.68 26.18
C HIS A 560 19.49 10.68 27.52
N TRP A 561 18.47 11.54 27.67
CA TRP A 561 17.67 11.57 28.89
C TRP A 561 16.92 10.26 29.10
N LEU A 562 16.28 9.69 28.06
CA LEU A 562 15.58 8.41 28.18
C LEU A 562 16.52 7.25 28.57
N LYS A 563 17.77 7.26 28.11
CA LYS A 563 18.78 6.24 28.44
C LYS A 563 19.29 6.34 29.88
N HIS A 564 19.44 7.55 30.42
CA HIS A 564 20.14 7.80 31.69
C HIS A 564 19.26 8.30 32.82
N ARG A 565 17.97 8.53 32.57
CA ARG A 565 17.03 8.96 33.61
C ARG A 565 17.06 7.98 34.81
N PRO A 566 17.04 8.49 36.05
CA PRO A 566 17.01 7.63 37.24
C PRO A 566 15.79 6.72 37.26
N THR A 567 15.97 5.49 37.75
CA THR A 567 14.84 4.61 38.06
C THR A 567 14.28 5.01 39.42
N VAL A 568 13.25 5.85 39.43
CA VAL A 568 12.65 6.38 40.67
C VAL A 568 11.77 5.33 41.37
N TYR A 569 11.16 4.43 40.60
CA TYR A 569 10.29 3.38 41.11
C TYR A 569 10.74 2.00 40.56
N GLN A 570 11.05 1.08 41.48
CA GLN A 570 11.19 -0.35 41.17
C GLN A 570 10.23 -1.11 42.06
N ALA A 571 9.13 -1.59 41.47
CA ALA A 571 8.15 -2.31 42.25
C ALA A 571 8.41 -3.81 42.28
N ILE A 572 7.97 -4.47 43.35
CA ILE A 572 8.06 -5.95 43.49
C ILE A 572 7.26 -6.64 42.38
N TRP A 573 6.18 -6.02 41.90
CA TRP A 573 5.33 -6.53 40.82
C TRP A 573 5.88 -6.29 39.40
N ASP A 574 7.01 -5.60 39.25
CA ASP A 574 7.71 -5.44 37.97
C ASP A 574 8.74 -6.57 37.73
N ARG A 575 8.81 -7.57 38.62
CA ARG A 575 9.71 -8.73 38.56
C ARG A 575 9.10 -9.95 37.87
#